data_AF-A0AAV2CH13-F1
#
_entry.id   AF-A0AAV2CH13-F1
#
_cell.length_a   1.000
_cell.length_b   1.000
_cell.length_c   1.000
_cell.angle_alpha   90.00
_cell.angle_beta   90.00
_cell.angle_gamma   90.00
#
_symmetry.space_group_name_H-M   'P 1'
#
loop_
_entity.id
_entity.type
_entity.pdbx_description
1 polymer ?
#
loop_
_entity_poly.entity_id
_entity_poly.type
_entity_poly.pdbx_seq_one_letter_code
_entity_poly.pdbx_strand_id
1 'polypeptide(L)'
;MELKLEKKDAADWVYRGEGAANLVLAYSGSSPDFAGKVMRIQKKAKNGSAAAAVHNKPVLTDQERLLWKEAKELVASQNKDAVERFFAQLVMGPLLGPKYVDAGVLVKVSRQFLEGIEEKVTGQRPSWRVDAAMVDVERDSVLIMPDHTVFPRGGSKGGGPCLSVEIKPKCGFLPSSSFIAEGNAVKKSASRFKMHQALKLHNKDISEISKYNPLDLFSGSKERMHKAIGDLFSTPQNNFRVFLNGSLILGGLGGGTSKTNTVIEQTFEDALKGVIQATKGSRTASFMQLIAETVHHSGVLDQLLKVQKLDHLDIEGVIHAYYNLVSKPCMVCKDLNEAKALHGCESLHSIPMDESLKIVKDYLIAAIAKDCSMMISFAPTDDVDVGSQYSSVRIPSTNQKFDYKVSFIDLDLKPLKKIEEYYELDQKIVKCYNRVAGGDHAKGAPASTELPRDAN
;
A
#
# COMPACT_ATOMS: atom_id res chain seq x y z
N MET A 1 -32.93 5.65 14.70
CA MET A 1 -32.87 4.23 14.28
C MET A 1 -31.48 4.02 13.70
N GLU A 2 -30.73 3.02 14.14
CA GLU A 2 -29.38 2.77 13.64
C GLU A 2 -29.46 2.34 12.16
N LEU A 3 -28.65 2.96 11.29
CA LEU A 3 -28.67 2.70 9.84
C LEU A 3 -28.21 1.26 9.57
N LYS A 4 -29.06 0.47 8.91
CA LYS A 4 -28.78 -0.93 8.55
C LYS A 4 -29.10 -1.16 7.08
N LEU A 5 -28.12 -1.67 6.33
CA LEU A 5 -28.29 -2.01 4.92
C LEU A 5 -28.87 -3.41 4.77
N GLU A 6 -29.90 -3.51 3.94
CA GLU A 6 -30.68 -4.71 3.68
C GLU A 6 -30.53 -5.15 2.21
N LYS A 7 -31.01 -6.35 1.87
CA LYS A 7 -30.84 -6.96 0.53
C LYS A 7 -31.12 -6.00 -0.63
N LYS A 8 -32.18 -5.18 -0.52
CA LYS A 8 -32.58 -4.21 -1.56
C LYS A 8 -31.49 -3.17 -1.87
N ASP A 9 -30.68 -2.82 -0.87
CA ASP A 9 -29.68 -1.76 -0.98
C ASP A 9 -28.44 -2.23 -1.76
N ALA A 10 -28.26 -3.54 -1.97
CA ALA A 10 -27.15 -4.10 -2.77
C ALA A 10 -27.15 -3.60 -4.22
N ALA A 11 -28.32 -3.21 -4.76
CA ALA A 11 -28.45 -2.64 -6.09
C ALA A 11 -27.69 -1.31 -6.24
N ASP A 12 -27.52 -0.56 -5.15
CA ASP A 12 -26.92 0.78 -5.15
C ASP A 12 -25.39 0.77 -5.04
N TRP A 13 -24.74 -0.40 -4.97
CA TRP A 13 -23.29 -0.50 -4.81
C TRP A 13 -22.63 -1.20 -6.00
N VAL A 14 -21.66 -0.55 -6.64
CA VAL A 14 -20.96 -1.06 -7.83
C VAL A 14 -19.51 -1.39 -7.53
N TYR A 15 -18.97 -2.42 -8.18
CA TYR A 15 -17.58 -2.83 -7.97
C TYR A 15 -16.62 -1.70 -8.32
N ARG A 16 -15.71 -1.39 -7.40
CA ARG A 16 -14.64 -0.40 -7.62
C ARG A 16 -13.25 -1.03 -7.61
N GLY A 17 -13.03 -2.09 -6.85
CA GLY A 17 -11.76 -2.79 -6.81
C GLY A 17 -11.64 -3.71 -5.60
N GLU A 18 -10.52 -4.41 -5.49
CA GLU A 18 -10.25 -5.26 -4.33
C GLU A 18 -8.74 -5.43 -4.08
N GLY A 19 -8.39 -5.58 -2.81
CA GLY A 19 -7.09 -6.06 -2.36
C GLY A 19 -7.13 -7.55 -2.07
N ALA A 20 -6.14 -8.07 -1.34
CA ALA A 20 -6.18 -9.45 -0.86
C ALA A 20 -7.26 -9.65 0.23
N ALA A 21 -7.38 -8.68 1.14
CA ALA A 21 -8.25 -8.80 2.32
C ALA A 21 -9.64 -8.16 2.14
N ASN A 22 -9.80 -7.20 1.22
CA ASN A 22 -11.00 -6.37 1.17
C ASN A 22 -11.50 -6.16 -0.25
N LEU A 23 -12.82 -6.09 -0.39
CA LEU A 23 -13.57 -5.64 -1.54
C LEU A 23 -13.98 -4.18 -1.32
N VAL A 24 -13.95 -3.36 -2.37
CA VAL A 24 -14.37 -1.94 -2.33
C VAL A 24 -15.44 -1.71 -3.38
N LEU A 25 -16.55 -1.12 -2.97
CA LEU A 25 -17.70 -0.78 -3.81
C LEU A 25 -17.98 0.71 -3.76
N ALA A 26 -18.30 1.33 -4.89
CA ALA A 26 -18.74 2.72 -4.92
C ALA A 26 -20.26 2.80 -4.83
N TYR A 27 -20.77 3.82 -4.14
CA TYR A 27 -22.21 4.08 -4.13
C TYR A 27 -22.65 4.69 -5.47
N SER A 28 -23.72 4.15 -6.05
CA SER A 28 -24.33 4.59 -7.30
C SER A 28 -25.84 4.87 -7.16
N GLY A 29 -26.38 4.80 -5.94
CA GLY A 29 -27.78 5.15 -5.67
C GLY A 29 -27.99 6.66 -5.51
N SER A 30 -29.20 7.03 -5.07
CA SER A 30 -29.62 8.43 -4.92
C SER A 30 -29.62 8.95 -3.48
N SER A 31 -29.32 8.10 -2.49
CA SER A 31 -29.32 8.52 -1.09
C SER A 31 -28.20 9.53 -0.82
N PRO A 32 -28.52 10.71 -0.25
CA PRO A 32 -27.51 11.70 0.09
C PRO A 32 -26.53 11.21 1.16
N ASP A 33 -26.94 10.25 2.01
CA ASP A 33 -26.11 9.70 3.09
C ASP A 33 -24.88 8.95 2.58
N PHE A 34 -24.99 8.37 1.38
CA PHE A 34 -23.94 7.57 0.74
C PHE A 34 -23.36 8.21 -0.53
N ALA A 35 -23.88 9.36 -0.96
CA ALA A 35 -23.37 10.08 -2.12
C ALA A 35 -21.86 10.38 -1.95
N GLY A 36 -21.06 9.99 -2.94
CA GLY A 36 -19.60 10.16 -2.91
C GLY A 36 -18.90 9.30 -1.84
N LYS A 37 -19.50 8.17 -1.43
CA LYS A 37 -18.91 7.20 -0.52
C LYS A 37 -18.55 5.90 -1.23
N VAL A 38 -17.58 5.19 -0.66
CA VAL A 38 -17.31 3.78 -0.93
C VAL A 38 -17.60 2.93 0.29
N MET A 39 -17.97 1.69 0.05
CA MET A 39 -18.08 0.63 1.04
C MET A 39 -16.89 -0.29 0.93
N ARG A 40 -16.31 -0.62 2.07
CA ARG A 40 -15.23 -1.57 2.22
C ARG A 40 -15.72 -2.78 3.00
N ILE A 41 -15.60 -3.95 2.37
CA ILE A 41 -16.10 -5.23 2.87
C ILE A 41 -14.92 -6.20 2.99
N GLN A 42 -14.79 -6.87 4.14
CA GLN A 42 -13.75 -7.89 4.30
C GLN A 42 -14.10 -9.18 3.56
N LYS A 43 -13.06 -9.84 3.08
CA LYS A 43 -13.14 -11.13 2.40
C LYS A 43 -12.68 -12.26 3.31
N LYS A 44 -13.18 -13.46 3.01
CA LYS A 44 -12.77 -14.73 3.62
C LYS A 44 -12.12 -15.61 2.55
N ALA A 45 -10.93 -16.14 2.86
CA ALA A 45 -10.22 -17.05 1.97
C ALA A 45 -10.99 -18.36 1.77
N LYS A 46 -11.03 -18.88 0.53
CA LYS A 46 -11.71 -20.16 0.22
C LYS A 46 -10.91 -21.38 0.68
N ASN A 47 -9.58 -21.31 0.59
CA ASN A 47 -8.66 -22.44 0.84
C ASN A 47 -7.93 -22.35 2.19
N GLY A 48 -8.36 -21.46 3.09
CA GLY A 48 -7.91 -21.54 4.48
C GLY A 48 -8.47 -22.80 5.09
N SER A 49 -7.65 -23.56 5.83
CA SER A 49 -8.17 -24.63 6.67
C SER A 49 -9.40 -24.12 7.41
N ALA A 50 -10.38 -25.00 7.58
CA ALA A 50 -11.49 -24.79 8.51
C ALA A 50 -10.97 -24.71 9.96
N ALA A 51 -10.00 -23.84 10.24
CA ALA A 51 -9.85 -23.20 11.54
C ALA A 51 -11.09 -22.33 11.71
N ALA A 52 -12.14 -23.03 12.12
CA ALA A 52 -13.50 -22.60 12.37
C ALA A 52 -13.64 -21.10 12.60
N ALA A 53 -14.70 -20.56 11.98
CA ALA A 53 -15.54 -19.56 12.63
C ALA A 53 -15.98 -20.14 13.99
N VAL A 54 -15.07 -20.14 14.96
CA VAL A 54 -15.43 -20.26 16.36
C VAL A 54 -15.85 -18.85 16.72
N HIS A 55 -17.15 -18.66 16.92
CA HIS A 55 -17.75 -17.40 17.38
C HIS A 55 -17.17 -16.84 18.70
N ASN A 56 -16.13 -17.48 19.27
CA ASN A 56 -15.49 -17.16 20.56
C ASN A 56 -13.97 -16.93 20.50
N LYS A 57 -13.31 -16.87 19.32
CA LYS A 57 -11.90 -16.43 19.31
C LYS A 57 -11.83 -14.90 19.44
N PRO A 58 -11.04 -14.36 20.38
CA PRO A 58 -10.88 -12.92 20.49
C PRO A 58 -10.28 -12.35 19.20
N VAL A 59 -10.77 -11.17 18.79
CA VAL A 59 -10.33 -10.50 17.55
C VAL A 59 -8.82 -10.19 17.56
N LEU A 60 -8.31 -9.87 18.75
CA LEU A 60 -6.89 -9.62 19.03
C LEU A 60 -6.38 -10.66 20.03
N THR A 61 -5.18 -11.18 19.81
CA THR A 61 -4.50 -12.04 20.80
C THR A 61 -4.12 -11.25 22.05
N ASP A 62 -3.80 -11.93 23.15
CA ASP A 62 -3.37 -11.26 24.39
C ASP A 62 -2.11 -10.40 24.17
N GLN A 63 -1.17 -10.87 23.36
CA GLN A 63 0.02 -10.10 23.00
C GLN A 63 -0.33 -8.87 22.13
N GLU A 64 -1.28 -8.99 21.20
CA GLU A 64 -1.75 -7.84 20.41
C GLU A 64 -2.49 -6.82 21.30
N ARG A 65 -3.29 -7.28 22.26
CA ARG A 65 -3.93 -6.40 23.25
C ARG A 65 -2.90 -5.65 24.10
N LEU A 66 -1.81 -6.33 24.48
CA LEU A 66 -0.71 -5.70 25.20
C LEU A 66 0.03 -4.67 24.33
N LEU A 67 0.27 -5.00 23.06
CA LEU A 67 0.94 -4.12 22.10
C LEU A 67 0.17 -2.80 21.87
N TRP A 68 -1.16 -2.90 21.84
CA TRP A 68 -2.06 -1.79 21.57
C TRP A 68 -2.76 -1.25 22.82
N LYS A 69 -2.26 -1.55 24.02
CA LYS A 69 -2.89 -1.23 25.33
C LYS A 69 -3.28 0.24 25.51
N GLU A 70 -2.58 1.16 24.85
CA GLU A 70 -2.84 2.60 24.90
C GLU A 70 -4.11 3.00 24.14
N ALA A 71 -4.50 2.26 23.08
CA ALA A 71 -5.69 2.49 22.30
C ALA A 71 -6.87 1.67 22.86
N LYS A 72 -7.46 2.17 23.95
CA LYS A 72 -8.48 1.44 24.74
C LYS A 72 -9.66 0.96 23.91
N GLU A 73 -10.18 1.79 23.00
CA GLU A 73 -11.32 1.49 22.13
C GLU A 73 -11.00 0.42 21.10
N LEU A 74 -9.76 0.44 20.58
CA LEU A 74 -9.25 -0.63 19.71
C LEU A 74 -9.22 -1.96 20.46
N VAL A 75 -8.66 -1.99 21.67
CA VAL A 75 -8.54 -3.22 22.48
C VAL A 75 -9.91 -3.72 22.92
N ALA A 76 -10.86 -2.83 23.21
CA ALA A 76 -12.23 -3.18 23.60
C ALA A 76 -13.11 -3.69 22.43
N SER A 77 -12.64 -3.56 21.18
CA SER A 77 -13.42 -3.90 19.99
C SER A 77 -13.78 -5.38 19.90
N GLN A 78 -15.04 -5.65 19.54
CA GLN A 78 -15.62 -7.00 19.49
C GLN A 78 -15.61 -7.62 18.09
N ASN A 79 -15.37 -6.81 17.05
CA ASN A 79 -15.24 -7.29 15.68
C ASN A 79 -14.05 -6.60 14.99
N LYS A 80 -13.60 -7.20 13.89
CA LYS A 80 -12.40 -6.74 13.20
C LYS A 80 -12.61 -5.41 12.47
N ASP A 81 -13.82 -5.08 12.00
CA ASP A 81 -14.07 -3.80 11.33
C ASP A 81 -13.94 -2.62 12.30
N ALA A 82 -14.36 -2.80 13.55
CA ALA A 82 -14.11 -1.86 14.63
C ALA A 82 -12.61 -1.73 14.97
N VAL A 83 -11.89 -2.86 15.03
CA VAL A 83 -10.43 -2.84 15.22
C VAL A 83 -9.74 -2.03 14.10
N GLU A 84 -10.05 -2.28 12.83
CA GLU A 84 -9.43 -1.55 11.71
C GLU A 84 -9.77 -0.05 11.76
N ARG A 85 -11.03 0.31 12.06
CA ARG A 85 -11.46 1.71 12.21
C ARG A 85 -10.69 2.42 13.32
N PHE A 86 -10.67 1.85 14.52
CA PHE A 86 -10.00 2.47 15.65
C PHE A 86 -8.47 2.46 15.49
N PHE A 87 -7.91 1.47 14.81
CA PHE A 87 -6.49 1.46 14.47
C PHE A 87 -6.13 2.62 13.53
N ALA A 88 -6.90 2.79 12.45
CA ALA A 88 -6.72 3.92 11.55
C ALA A 88 -6.88 5.26 12.29
N GLN A 89 -7.89 5.39 13.16
CA GLN A 89 -8.19 6.63 13.89
C GLN A 89 -7.20 6.98 15.00
N LEU A 90 -6.87 6.01 15.86
CA LEU A 90 -6.16 6.25 17.13
C LEU A 90 -4.66 5.96 17.04
N VAL A 91 -4.21 5.21 16.03
CA VAL A 91 -2.79 4.89 15.82
C VAL A 91 -2.25 5.58 14.57
N MET A 92 -2.84 5.32 13.41
CA MET A 92 -2.30 5.85 12.15
C MET A 92 -2.61 7.33 11.95
N GLY A 93 -3.80 7.80 12.35
CA GLY A 93 -4.23 9.19 12.24
C GLY A 93 -3.27 10.19 12.93
N PRO A 94 -2.91 10.00 14.21
CA PRO A 94 -1.95 10.85 14.90
C PRO A 94 -0.55 10.86 14.25
N LEU A 95 -0.15 9.74 13.65
CA LEU A 95 1.19 9.58 13.06
C LEU A 95 1.29 10.12 11.63
N LEU A 96 0.25 9.95 10.81
CA LEU A 96 0.25 10.41 9.41
C LEU A 96 -0.38 11.79 9.24
N GLY A 97 -1.14 12.25 10.23
CA GLY A 97 -1.91 13.49 10.21
C GLY A 97 -3.40 13.19 10.01
N PRO A 98 -4.29 13.62 10.94
CA PRO A 98 -5.72 13.26 10.89
C PRO A 98 -6.44 13.81 9.65
N LYS A 99 -5.92 14.88 9.03
CA LYS A 99 -6.44 15.41 7.76
C LYS A 99 -6.25 14.48 6.56
N TYR A 100 -5.35 13.50 6.65
CA TYR A 100 -5.00 12.59 5.56
C TYR A 100 -5.50 11.16 5.83
N VAL A 101 -6.19 10.91 6.94
CA VAL A 101 -6.62 9.56 7.33
C VAL A 101 -8.11 9.55 7.60
N ASP A 102 -8.84 8.86 6.75
CA ASP A 102 -10.26 8.60 6.91
C ASP A 102 -10.48 7.21 7.51
N ALA A 103 -10.81 7.16 8.80
CA ALA A 103 -11.07 5.90 9.51
C ALA A 103 -12.38 5.20 9.08
N GLY A 104 -13.24 5.93 8.37
CA GLY A 104 -14.57 5.46 7.98
C GLY A 104 -15.56 5.37 9.14
N VAL A 105 -16.78 5.00 8.79
CA VAL A 105 -17.90 4.82 9.70
C VAL A 105 -18.40 3.39 9.59
N LEU A 106 -18.65 2.74 10.73
CA LEU A 106 -19.27 1.42 10.77
C LEU A 106 -20.76 1.54 10.47
N VAL A 107 -21.23 0.72 9.53
CA VAL A 107 -22.66 0.61 9.21
C VAL A 107 -23.06 -0.85 9.32
N LYS A 108 -24.20 -1.11 9.97
CA LYS A 108 -24.74 -2.46 10.12
C LYS A 108 -25.24 -2.99 8.78
N VAL A 109 -25.08 -4.29 8.55
CA VAL A 109 -25.55 -4.97 7.34
C VAL A 109 -26.27 -6.26 7.70
N SER A 110 -27.22 -6.68 6.87
CA SER A 110 -27.76 -8.04 6.96
C SER A 110 -26.95 -9.04 6.16
N ARG A 111 -27.02 -10.31 6.55
CA ARG A 111 -26.44 -11.43 5.78
C ARG A 111 -26.90 -11.41 4.32
N GLN A 112 -28.20 -11.17 4.11
CA GLN A 112 -28.83 -11.14 2.79
C GLN A 112 -28.30 -9.99 1.91
N PHE A 113 -27.91 -8.86 2.52
CA PHE A 113 -27.21 -7.80 1.82
C PHE A 113 -25.85 -8.29 1.31
N LEU A 114 -25.03 -8.90 2.18
CA LEU A 114 -23.70 -9.40 1.80
C LEU A 114 -23.76 -10.52 0.75
N GLU A 115 -24.75 -11.41 0.84
CA GLU A 115 -25.02 -12.44 -0.17
C GLU A 115 -25.37 -11.82 -1.52
N GLY A 116 -26.25 -10.80 -1.54
CA GLY A 116 -26.60 -10.07 -2.76
C GLY A 116 -25.42 -9.31 -3.37
N ILE A 117 -24.50 -8.81 -2.55
CA ILE A 117 -23.25 -8.21 -3.02
C ILE A 117 -22.37 -9.27 -3.70
N GLU A 118 -22.08 -10.40 -3.04
CA GLU A 118 -21.22 -11.46 -3.60
C GLU A 118 -21.73 -11.92 -4.97
N GLU A 119 -23.03 -12.17 -5.09
CA GLU A 119 -23.67 -12.55 -6.35
C GLU A 119 -23.45 -11.48 -7.44
N LYS A 120 -23.68 -10.21 -7.11
CA LYS A 120 -23.56 -9.09 -8.06
C LYS A 120 -22.13 -8.87 -8.57
N VAL A 121 -21.13 -8.99 -7.69
CA VAL A 121 -19.75 -8.60 -8.03
C VAL A 121 -18.93 -9.75 -8.59
N THR A 122 -19.34 -11.01 -8.41
CA THR A 122 -18.53 -12.18 -8.82
C THR A 122 -18.10 -12.11 -10.29
N GLY A 123 -18.99 -11.70 -11.21
CA GLY A 123 -18.66 -11.55 -12.64
C GLY A 123 -17.77 -10.35 -13.00
N GLN A 124 -17.56 -9.41 -12.07
CA GLN A 124 -16.77 -8.18 -12.28
C GLN A 124 -15.35 -8.31 -11.69
N ARG A 125 -15.14 -9.29 -10.82
CA ARG A 125 -13.87 -9.54 -10.13
C ARG A 125 -12.93 -10.36 -11.02
N PRO A 126 -11.61 -10.14 -10.95
CA PRO A 126 -10.66 -11.01 -11.64
C PRO A 126 -10.81 -12.48 -11.20
N SER A 127 -10.72 -13.44 -12.12
CA SER A 127 -10.95 -14.87 -11.83
C SER A 127 -10.10 -15.37 -10.65
N TRP A 128 -8.80 -15.12 -10.66
CA TRP A 128 -7.89 -15.51 -9.59
C TRP A 128 -8.22 -14.89 -8.22
N ARG A 129 -8.92 -13.74 -8.19
CA ARG A 129 -9.42 -13.12 -6.95
C ARG A 129 -10.66 -13.83 -6.43
N VAL A 130 -11.57 -14.21 -7.34
CA VAL A 130 -12.75 -15.03 -7.05
C VAL A 130 -12.33 -16.39 -6.51
N ASP A 131 -11.29 -17.00 -7.10
CA ASP A 131 -10.75 -18.29 -6.67
C ASP A 131 -10.12 -18.22 -5.26
N ALA A 132 -9.43 -17.12 -4.96
CA ALA A 132 -8.74 -16.95 -3.68
C ALA A 132 -9.67 -16.67 -2.50
N ALA A 133 -10.70 -15.83 -2.68
CA ALA A 133 -11.54 -15.35 -1.59
C ALA A 133 -12.94 -14.89 -2.03
N MET A 134 -13.90 -14.95 -1.10
CA MET A 134 -15.29 -14.47 -1.24
C MET A 134 -15.61 -13.40 -0.19
N VAL A 135 -16.69 -12.64 -0.36
CA VAL A 135 -17.24 -11.79 0.71
C VAL A 135 -17.53 -12.63 1.96
N ASP A 136 -17.16 -12.10 3.13
CA ASP A 136 -17.44 -12.76 4.41
C ASP A 136 -18.86 -12.45 4.89
N VAL A 137 -19.82 -13.30 4.50
CA VAL A 137 -21.26 -13.10 4.76
C VAL A 137 -21.66 -13.27 6.24
N GLU A 138 -20.77 -13.76 7.09
CA GLU A 138 -21.01 -13.91 8.53
C GLU A 138 -20.81 -12.60 9.31
N ARG A 139 -20.40 -11.52 8.62
CA ARG A 139 -20.24 -10.20 9.24
C ARG A 139 -21.56 -9.46 9.40
N ASP A 140 -21.61 -8.60 10.41
CA ASP A 140 -22.76 -7.76 10.74
C ASP A 140 -22.50 -6.27 10.49
N SER A 141 -21.30 -5.90 10.03
CA SER A 141 -20.94 -4.52 9.72
C SER A 141 -19.96 -4.39 8.56
N VAL A 142 -19.95 -3.21 7.94
CA VAL A 142 -19.01 -2.78 6.90
C VAL A 142 -18.49 -1.38 7.22
N LEU A 143 -17.41 -0.97 6.56
CA LEU A 143 -16.88 0.39 6.66
C LEU A 143 -17.32 1.23 5.47
N ILE A 144 -17.96 2.37 5.75
CA ILE A 144 -18.28 3.41 4.77
C ILE A 144 -17.25 4.52 4.87
N MET A 145 -16.65 4.89 3.74
CA MET A 145 -15.57 5.87 3.66
C MET A 145 -15.84 6.87 2.53
N PRO A 146 -15.26 8.08 2.54
CA PRO A 146 -15.28 8.96 1.37
C PRO A 146 -14.69 8.26 0.14
N ASP A 147 -15.30 8.47 -1.02
CA ASP A 147 -14.71 8.07 -2.29
C ASP A 147 -13.59 9.07 -2.66
N HIS A 148 -12.33 8.64 -2.54
CA HIS A 148 -11.16 9.45 -2.88
C HIS A 148 -10.85 9.48 -4.38
N THR A 149 -11.71 8.89 -5.22
CA THR A 149 -11.62 9.05 -6.69
C THR A 149 -12.50 10.19 -7.22
N VAL A 150 -13.32 10.78 -6.35
CA VAL A 150 -14.18 11.92 -6.64
C VAL A 150 -13.82 13.09 -5.73
N PHE A 151 -14.03 14.30 -6.23
CA PHE A 151 -13.77 15.52 -5.49
C PHE A 151 -15.07 16.08 -4.94
N PRO A 152 -15.22 16.32 -3.63
CA PRO A 152 -16.43 16.90 -3.08
C PRO A 152 -16.50 18.38 -3.50
N ARG A 153 -17.42 18.74 -4.39
CA ARG A 153 -17.77 20.14 -4.68
C ARG A 153 -19.12 20.44 -4.06
N GLY A 154 -19.18 21.43 -3.18
CA GLY A 154 -20.44 21.97 -2.68
C GLY A 154 -21.01 22.96 -3.70
N GLY A 155 -22.22 22.74 -4.19
CA GLY A 155 -22.97 23.73 -4.98
C GLY A 155 -23.65 23.22 -6.25
N SER A 156 -24.62 24.00 -6.72
CA SER A 156 -25.60 23.73 -7.79
C SER A 156 -25.05 23.69 -9.21
N LYS A 157 -23.72 23.80 -9.40
CA LYS A 157 -23.07 23.61 -10.71
C LYS A 157 -22.56 22.17 -10.75
N GLY A 158 -23.12 21.36 -11.65
CA GLY A 158 -22.78 19.95 -11.83
C GLY A 158 -21.27 19.69 -11.74
N GLY A 159 -20.92 18.57 -11.08
CA GLY A 159 -19.54 18.25 -10.70
C GLY A 159 -18.57 18.39 -11.88
N GLY A 160 -17.65 19.36 -11.77
CA GLY A 160 -16.53 19.50 -12.70
C GLY A 160 -15.64 18.25 -12.69
N PRO A 161 -14.77 18.07 -13.70
CA PRO A 161 -13.95 16.88 -13.80
C PRO A 161 -13.03 16.71 -12.59
N CYS A 162 -12.91 15.46 -12.13
CA CYS A 162 -12.03 15.04 -11.05
C CYS A 162 -11.00 14.05 -11.58
N LEU A 163 -9.73 14.39 -11.49
CA LEU A 163 -8.63 13.45 -11.72
C LEU A 163 -8.14 12.95 -10.37
N SER A 164 -8.05 11.63 -10.18
CA SER A 164 -7.48 11.06 -8.96
C SER A 164 -6.39 10.07 -9.28
N VAL A 165 -5.38 10.02 -8.43
CA VAL A 165 -4.20 9.18 -8.59
C VAL A 165 -4.01 8.36 -7.33
N GLU A 166 -3.87 7.05 -7.47
CA GLU A 166 -3.44 6.17 -6.39
C GLU A 166 -1.97 5.81 -6.60
N ILE A 167 -1.13 6.11 -5.61
CA ILE A 167 0.29 5.76 -5.59
C ILE A 167 0.53 4.80 -4.42
N LYS A 168 1.17 3.67 -4.68
CA LYS A 168 1.71 2.79 -3.64
C LYS A 168 3.21 3.05 -3.50
N PRO A 169 3.66 3.93 -2.60
CA PRO A 169 5.00 4.50 -2.64
C PRO A 169 6.10 3.55 -2.15
N LYS A 170 5.73 2.50 -1.40
CA LYS A 170 6.69 1.54 -0.83
C LYS A 170 7.68 2.22 0.13
N CYS A 171 8.74 1.50 0.53
CA CYS A 171 9.73 1.96 1.50
C CYS A 171 10.69 2.99 0.89
N GLY A 172 10.70 4.21 1.43
CA GLY A 172 11.45 5.36 0.94
C GLY A 172 12.86 5.56 1.50
N PHE A 173 13.39 4.60 2.27
CA PHE A 173 14.74 4.68 2.84
C PHE A 173 15.49 3.34 2.73
N LEU A 174 16.82 3.41 2.89
CA LEU A 174 17.69 2.25 3.05
C LEU A 174 17.93 1.99 4.54
N PRO A 175 17.85 0.74 5.02
CA PRO A 175 18.10 0.43 6.41
C PRO A 175 19.58 0.65 6.76
N SER A 176 19.84 1.14 7.97
CA SER A 176 21.19 1.37 8.51
C SER A 176 21.52 0.49 9.72
N SER A 177 20.65 -0.49 10.02
CA SER A 177 20.76 -1.33 11.21
C SER A 177 22.10 -2.09 11.29
N SER A 178 22.65 -2.16 12.50
CA SER A 178 23.80 -2.99 12.84
C SER A 178 23.46 -4.48 12.91
N PHE A 179 22.18 -4.84 12.96
CA PHE A 179 21.69 -6.23 13.04
C PHE A 179 21.54 -6.89 11.66
N ILE A 180 21.79 -6.16 10.57
CA ILE A 180 21.83 -6.76 9.23
C ILE A 180 23.07 -7.65 9.13
N ALA A 181 22.86 -8.93 8.83
CA ALA A 181 23.94 -9.89 8.65
C ALA A 181 24.91 -9.48 7.54
N GLU A 182 26.20 -9.83 7.66
CA GLU A 182 27.23 -9.46 6.68
C GLU A 182 26.89 -9.95 5.26
N GLY A 183 26.38 -11.19 5.14
CA GLY A 183 25.91 -11.75 3.88
C GLY A 183 24.72 -11.01 3.25
N ASN A 184 24.05 -10.16 4.02
CA ASN A 184 22.90 -9.34 3.61
C ASN A 184 23.28 -7.86 3.43
N ALA A 185 24.57 -7.50 3.40
CA ALA A 185 25.05 -6.11 3.32
C ALA A 185 24.47 -5.30 2.14
N VAL A 186 24.07 -5.96 1.04
CA VAL A 186 23.39 -5.32 -0.11
C VAL A 186 22.13 -4.55 0.28
N LYS A 187 21.48 -4.90 1.39
CA LYS A 187 20.32 -4.15 1.93
C LYS A 187 20.64 -2.69 2.24
N LYS A 188 21.91 -2.38 2.55
CA LYS A 188 22.37 -1.03 2.88
C LYS A 188 22.61 -0.16 1.63
N SER A 189 22.61 -0.74 0.42
CA SER A 189 22.89 -0.04 -0.84
C SER A 189 21.82 -0.21 -1.92
N ALA A 190 20.97 -1.25 -1.84
CA ALA A 190 19.87 -1.49 -2.75
C ALA A 190 18.52 -1.41 -2.01
N SER A 191 17.55 -0.69 -2.59
CA SER A 191 16.23 -0.55 -1.96
C SER A 191 15.49 -1.89 -1.89
N ARG A 192 14.70 -2.06 -0.83
CA ARG A 192 13.83 -3.25 -0.65
C ARG A 192 12.91 -3.48 -1.84
N PHE A 193 12.44 -2.42 -2.49
CA PHE A 193 11.63 -2.51 -3.71
C PHE A 193 12.42 -3.09 -4.87
N LYS A 194 13.62 -2.56 -5.15
CA LYS A 194 14.49 -3.05 -6.23
C LYS A 194 14.84 -4.52 -6.05
N MET A 195 15.25 -4.93 -4.85
CA MET A 195 15.56 -6.34 -4.58
C MET A 195 14.33 -7.24 -4.75
N HIS A 196 13.16 -6.79 -4.31
CA HIS A 196 11.92 -7.56 -4.43
C HIS A 196 11.44 -7.68 -5.89
N GLN A 197 11.72 -6.69 -6.75
CA GLN A 197 11.43 -6.81 -8.19
C GLN A 197 12.18 -8.00 -8.80
N ALA A 198 13.44 -8.26 -8.41
CA ALA A 198 14.20 -9.41 -8.88
C ALA A 198 13.52 -10.74 -8.50
N LEU A 199 13.07 -10.88 -7.24
CA LEU A 199 12.36 -12.08 -6.81
C LEU A 199 11.02 -12.25 -7.54
N LYS A 200 10.25 -11.17 -7.70
CA LYS A 200 8.97 -11.20 -8.43
C LYS A 200 9.16 -11.63 -9.89
N LEU A 201 10.20 -11.12 -10.55
CA LEU A 201 10.50 -11.52 -11.92
C LEU A 201 10.90 -12.99 -11.98
N HIS A 202 11.76 -13.44 -11.07
CA HIS A 202 12.16 -14.85 -10.96
C HIS A 202 10.95 -15.79 -10.77
N ASN A 203 9.99 -15.37 -9.94
CA ASN A 203 8.74 -16.11 -9.70
C ASN A 203 7.69 -15.94 -10.82
N LYS A 204 7.96 -15.10 -11.83
CA LYS A 204 7.02 -14.75 -12.90
C LYS A 204 5.75 -14.03 -12.42
N ASP A 205 5.81 -13.39 -11.25
CA ASP A 205 4.73 -12.53 -10.72
C ASP A 205 4.61 -11.21 -11.50
N ILE A 206 5.66 -10.83 -12.23
CA ILE A 206 5.73 -9.66 -13.10
C ILE A 206 6.42 -10.04 -14.41
N SER A 207 6.05 -9.36 -15.50
CA SER A 207 6.66 -9.55 -16.82
C SER A 207 8.00 -8.84 -16.97
N GLU A 208 8.24 -7.78 -16.21
CA GLU A 208 9.44 -6.94 -16.29
C GLU A 208 9.69 -6.19 -14.98
N ILE A 209 10.95 -5.82 -14.74
CA ILE A 209 11.36 -4.99 -13.60
C ILE A 209 10.84 -3.58 -13.79
N SER A 210 10.18 -3.05 -12.76
CA SER A 210 9.74 -1.64 -12.75
C SER A 210 10.92 -0.68 -12.78
N LYS A 211 10.78 0.41 -13.53
CA LYS A 211 11.73 1.53 -13.53
C LYS A 211 11.65 2.36 -12.25
N TYR A 212 10.54 2.25 -11.52
CA TYR A 212 10.26 3.06 -10.34
C TYR A 212 11.25 2.79 -9.21
N ASN A 213 11.74 3.88 -8.61
CA ASN A 213 12.57 3.83 -7.41
C ASN A 213 11.92 4.66 -6.29
N PRO A 214 11.50 4.03 -5.17
CA PRO A 214 10.97 4.76 -4.02
C PRO A 214 11.93 5.84 -3.50
N LEU A 215 13.25 5.60 -3.55
CA LEU A 215 14.22 6.58 -3.06
C LEU A 215 14.22 7.88 -3.89
N ASP A 216 13.76 7.84 -5.15
CA ASP A 216 13.58 9.03 -5.98
C ASP A 216 12.31 9.79 -5.58
N LEU A 217 11.21 9.07 -5.30
CA LEU A 217 9.94 9.67 -4.85
C LEU A 217 10.07 10.34 -3.47
N PHE A 218 10.83 9.73 -2.55
CA PHE A 218 11.06 10.26 -1.20
C PHE A 218 12.30 11.15 -1.07
N SER A 219 12.86 11.60 -2.20
CA SER A 219 14.16 12.31 -2.21
C SER A 219 14.12 13.75 -1.73
N GLY A 220 12.95 14.39 -1.73
CA GLY A 220 12.80 15.84 -1.58
C GLY A 220 13.28 16.65 -2.80
N SER A 221 13.91 16.03 -3.81
CA SER A 221 14.29 16.70 -5.07
C SER A 221 13.13 16.62 -6.05
N LYS A 222 12.70 17.78 -6.53
CA LYS A 222 11.62 17.92 -7.52
C LYS A 222 11.91 17.14 -8.81
N GLU A 223 13.15 17.15 -9.27
CA GLU A 223 13.60 16.45 -10.48
C GLU A 223 13.49 14.93 -10.30
N ARG A 224 13.99 14.41 -9.18
CA ARG A 224 13.91 12.97 -8.87
C ARG A 224 12.48 12.52 -8.60
N MET A 225 11.69 13.33 -7.92
CA MET A 225 10.26 13.07 -7.73
C MET A 225 9.51 13.01 -9.07
N HIS A 226 9.74 13.98 -9.97
CA HIS A 226 9.13 13.98 -11.29
C HIS A 226 9.54 12.76 -12.11
N LYS A 227 10.83 12.38 -12.08
CA LYS A 227 11.31 11.13 -12.68
C LYS A 227 10.57 9.91 -12.11
N ALA A 228 10.41 9.83 -10.79
CA ALA A 228 9.72 8.72 -10.14
C ALA A 228 8.25 8.60 -10.58
N ILE A 229 7.55 9.72 -10.78
CA ILE A 229 6.20 9.75 -11.35
C ILE A 229 6.19 9.24 -12.80
N GLY A 230 7.15 9.66 -13.63
CA GLY A 230 7.30 9.14 -14.99
C GLY A 230 7.60 7.64 -15.06
N ASP A 231 8.40 7.13 -14.13
CA ASP A 231 8.71 5.70 -14.02
C ASP A 231 7.50 4.87 -13.55
N LEU A 232 6.69 5.42 -12.62
CA LEU A 232 5.40 4.86 -12.22
C LEU A 232 4.43 4.82 -13.39
N PHE A 233 4.34 5.88 -14.20
CA PHE A 233 3.50 5.89 -15.39
C PHE A 233 3.95 4.85 -16.43
N SER A 234 5.27 4.71 -16.64
CA SER A 234 5.84 3.78 -17.62
C SER A 234 5.62 2.32 -17.23
N THR A 235 5.78 2.00 -15.95
CA THR A 235 5.67 0.64 -15.40
C THR A 235 4.76 0.62 -14.16
N PRO A 236 3.43 0.81 -14.33
CA PRO A 236 2.52 1.04 -13.20
C PRO A 236 2.46 -0.13 -12.22
N GLN A 237 2.54 -1.37 -12.72
CA GLN A 237 2.36 -2.59 -11.93
C GLN A 237 1.14 -2.45 -11.00
N ASN A 238 1.30 -2.64 -9.69
CA ASN A 238 0.29 -2.34 -8.67
C ASN A 238 0.62 -1.09 -7.84
N ASN A 239 1.50 -0.23 -8.37
CA ASN A 239 2.01 0.95 -7.71
C ASN A 239 1.37 2.26 -8.19
N PHE A 240 0.71 2.26 -9.35
CA PHE A 240 0.13 3.47 -9.93
C PHE A 240 -1.20 3.20 -10.61
N ARG A 241 -2.23 3.97 -10.25
CA ARG A 241 -3.54 3.99 -10.91
C ARG A 241 -4.03 5.42 -11.08
N VAL A 242 -4.77 5.67 -12.15
CA VAL A 242 -5.38 6.97 -12.42
C VAL A 242 -6.87 6.79 -12.71
N PHE A 243 -7.67 7.67 -12.13
CA PHE A 243 -9.12 7.69 -12.25
C PHE A 243 -9.57 9.05 -12.77
N LEU A 244 -10.57 9.05 -13.66
CA LEU A 244 -11.31 10.23 -14.10
C LEU A 244 -12.77 10.05 -13.66
N ASN A 245 -13.26 10.95 -12.80
CA ASN A 245 -14.61 10.91 -12.25
C ASN A 245 -14.98 9.52 -11.65
N GLY A 246 -14.03 8.92 -10.94
CA GLY A 246 -14.19 7.57 -10.37
C GLY A 246 -14.03 6.40 -11.32
N SER A 247 -13.87 6.63 -12.62
CA SER A 247 -13.61 5.58 -13.61
C SER A 247 -12.11 5.41 -13.83
N LEU A 248 -11.61 4.17 -13.81
CA LEU A 248 -10.19 3.89 -14.03
C LEU A 248 -9.81 4.19 -15.49
N ILE A 249 -8.76 5.00 -15.70
CA ILE A 249 -8.21 5.34 -17.02
C ILE A 249 -6.76 4.87 -17.23
N LEU A 250 -6.05 4.50 -16.16
CA LEU A 250 -4.72 3.89 -16.21
C LEU A 250 -4.51 2.97 -15.01
N GLY A 251 -3.91 1.79 -15.23
CA GLY A 251 -3.65 0.80 -14.17
C GLY A 251 -4.52 -0.45 -14.33
N GLY A 252 -4.58 -1.28 -13.28
CA GLY A 252 -5.41 -2.49 -13.25
C GLY A 252 -6.35 -2.53 -12.04
N LEU A 253 -7.63 -2.87 -12.26
CA LEU A 253 -8.58 -3.13 -11.18
C LEU A 253 -8.24 -4.47 -10.50
N GLY A 254 -7.98 -4.44 -9.19
CA GLY A 254 -7.79 -5.65 -8.40
C GLY A 254 -6.43 -6.37 -8.57
N GLY A 255 -5.50 -5.83 -9.35
CA GLY A 255 -4.21 -6.47 -9.65
C GLY A 255 -3.12 -5.52 -10.11
N GLY A 256 -1.99 -6.09 -10.54
CA GLY A 256 -0.96 -5.36 -11.28
C GLY A 256 -1.31 -5.27 -12.76
N THR A 257 -0.83 -4.24 -13.44
CA THR A 257 -0.94 -4.09 -14.90
C THR A 257 0.41 -4.26 -15.59
N SER A 258 0.39 -4.57 -16.88
CA SER A 258 1.56 -4.50 -17.76
C SER A 258 2.08 -3.07 -17.93
N LYS A 259 3.25 -2.92 -18.55
CA LYS A 259 3.80 -1.63 -18.96
C LYS A 259 2.82 -0.84 -19.82
N THR A 260 2.96 0.48 -19.76
CA THR A 260 2.24 1.40 -20.65
C THR A 260 2.87 1.33 -22.03
N ASN A 261 2.08 0.84 -23.00
CA ASN A 261 2.47 0.85 -24.42
C ASN A 261 1.90 2.11 -25.11
N THR A 262 2.27 2.33 -26.37
CA THR A 262 1.86 3.50 -27.13
C THR A 262 0.34 3.66 -27.26
N VAL A 263 -0.42 2.56 -27.31
CA VAL A 263 -1.89 2.62 -27.39
C VAL A 263 -2.50 3.10 -26.08
N ILE A 264 -2.00 2.57 -24.95
CA ILE A 264 -2.42 2.99 -23.60
C ILE A 264 -2.06 4.46 -23.38
N GLU A 265 -0.85 4.87 -23.76
CA GLU A 265 -0.39 6.25 -23.64
C GLU A 265 -1.26 7.22 -24.44
N GLN A 266 -1.59 6.89 -25.70
CA GLN A 266 -2.49 7.71 -26.52
C GLN A 266 -3.91 7.79 -25.95
N THR A 267 -4.45 6.66 -25.50
CA THR A 267 -5.79 6.62 -24.86
C THR A 267 -5.81 7.47 -23.60
N PHE A 268 -4.75 7.40 -22.79
CA PHE A 268 -4.60 8.21 -21.59
C PHE A 268 -4.47 9.71 -21.90
N GLU A 269 -3.64 10.08 -22.88
CA GLU A 269 -3.46 11.45 -23.35
C GLU A 269 -4.77 12.08 -23.84
N ASP A 270 -5.61 11.29 -24.52
CA ASP A 270 -6.92 11.74 -24.98
C ASP A 270 -7.95 11.80 -23.83
N ALA A 271 -7.88 10.92 -22.84
CA ALA A 271 -8.72 10.97 -21.64
C ALA A 271 -8.48 12.23 -20.77
N LEU A 272 -7.28 12.81 -20.83
CA LEU A 272 -6.95 14.06 -20.14
C LEU A 272 -7.51 15.32 -20.85
N LYS A 273 -8.07 15.18 -22.05
CA LYS A 273 -8.66 16.28 -22.81
C LYS A 273 -9.80 16.93 -22.02
N GLY A 274 -9.78 18.26 -21.95
CA GLY A 274 -10.80 19.05 -21.24
C GLY A 274 -10.58 19.14 -19.74
N VAL A 275 -9.64 18.38 -19.16
CA VAL A 275 -9.22 18.54 -17.76
C VAL A 275 -7.89 19.27 -17.66
N ILE A 276 -6.92 18.88 -18.49
CA ILE A 276 -5.61 19.53 -18.55
C ILE A 276 -5.54 20.43 -19.79
N GLN A 277 -5.31 21.73 -19.55
CA GLN A 277 -5.25 22.76 -20.59
C GLN A 277 -3.87 22.80 -21.29
N ALA A 278 -3.47 21.68 -21.87
CA ALA A 278 -2.27 21.56 -22.71
C ALA A 278 -2.62 21.08 -24.12
N THR A 279 -1.72 21.33 -25.08
CA THR A 279 -1.84 20.84 -26.46
C THR A 279 -1.79 19.31 -26.51
N LYS A 280 -2.37 18.72 -27.56
CA LYS A 280 -2.32 17.27 -27.78
C LYS A 280 -0.86 16.80 -27.83
N GLY A 281 -0.53 15.78 -27.04
CA GLY A 281 0.82 15.25 -26.88
C GLY A 281 1.58 15.83 -25.68
N SER A 282 1.05 16.86 -25.02
CA SER A 282 1.67 17.51 -23.84
C SER A 282 0.85 17.39 -22.56
N ARG A 283 -0.36 16.79 -22.60
CA ARG A 283 -1.23 16.68 -21.42
C ARG A 283 -0.68 15.71 -20.40
N THR A 284 -0.13 14.58 -20.85
CA THR A 284 0.49 13.57 -19.98
C THR A 284 1.70 14.14 -19.24
N ALA A 285 2.58 14.89 -19.92
CA ALA A 285 3.70 15.56 -19.28
C ALA A 285 3.24 16.59 -18.22
N SER A 286 2.21 17.38 -18.55
CA SER A 286 1.62 18.35 -17.62
C SER A 286 0.92 17.68 -16.43
N PHE A 287 0.32 16.51 -16.64
CA PHE A 287 -0.24 15.66 -15.58
C PHE A 287 0.85 15.14 -14.63
N MET A 288 1.96 14.65 -15.16
CA MET A 288 3.09 14.20 -14.33
C MET A 288 3.66 15.37 -13.52
N GLN A 289 3.76 16.55 -14.12
CA GLN A 289 4.15 17.77 -13.43
C GLN A 289 3.16 18.11 -12.31
N LEU A 290 1.85 18.06 -12.55
CA LEU A 290 0.83 18.28 -11.52
C LEU A 290 1.05 17.40 -10.28
N ILE A 291 1.26 16.10 -10.48
CA ILE A 291 1.53 15.18 -9.36
C ILE A 291 2.83 15.56 -8.64
N ALA A 292 3.91 15.78 -9.40
CA ALA A 292 5.23 16.10 -8.85
C ALA A 292 5.21 17.39 -8.02
N GLU A 293 4.57 18.46 -8.52
CA GLU A 293 4.37 19.70 -7.77
C GLU A 293 3.57 19.42 -6.49
N THR A 294 2.50 18.64 -6.58
CA THR A 294 1.62 18.39 -5.42
C THR A 294 2.31 17.60 -4.31
N VAL A 295 3.02 16.53 -4.66
CA VAL A 295 3.72 15.72 -3.65
C VAL A 295 4.87 16.50 -3.00
N HIS A 296 5.55 17.36 -3.75
CA HIS A 296 6.58 18.25 -3.24
C HIS A 296 6.01 19.32 -2.31
N HIS A 297 4.98 20.05 -2.74
CA HIS A 297 4.40 21.16 -1.97
C HIS A 297 3.64 20.71 -0.71
N SER A 298 3.02 19.52 -0.74
CA SER A 298 2.19 19.06 0.38
C SER A 298 3.00 18.56 1.58
N GLY A 299 4.28 18.18 1.40
CA GLY A 299 5.13 17.58 2.44
C GLY A 299 4.62 16.23 2.96
N VAL A 300 3.60 15.64 2.33
CA VAL A 300 2.91 14.44 2.82
C VAL A 300 3.81 13.21 2.83
N LEU A 301 4.75 13.14 1.88
CA LEU A 301 5.73 12.06 1.80
C LEU A 301 6.77 12.12 2.91
N ASP A 302 7.11 13.32 3.41
CA ASP A 302 8.05 13.47 4.53
C ASP A 302 7.44 12.91 5.80
N GLN A 303 6.16 13.18 6.04
CA GLN A 303 5.44 12.61 7.17
C GLN A 303 5.34 11.09 7.07
N LEU A 304 4.98 10.56 5.89
CA LEU A 304 4.97 9.11 5.66
C LEU A 304 6.35 8.49 5.91
N LEU A 305 7.42 9.12 5.42
CA LEU A 305 8.79 8.63 5.58
C LEU A 305 9.21 8.58 7.06
N LYS A 306 8.83 9.58 7.86
CA LYS A 306 9.07 9.56 9.31
C LYS A 306 8.43 8.32 9.97
N VAL A 307 7.20 7.98 9.59
CA VAL A 307 6.51 6.79 10.11
C VAL A 307 7.16 5.50 9.59
N GLN A 308 7.59 5.44 8.33
CA GLN A 308 8.32 4.29 7.80
C GLN A 308 9.65 4.02 8.55
N LYS A 309 10.32 5.08 9.01
CA LYS A 309 11.59 5.03 9.76
C LYS A 309 11.45 4.63 11.22
N LEU A 310 10.23 4.41 11.71
CA LEU A 310 10.02 3.73 13.01
C LEU A 310 10.66 2.33 13.01
N ASP A 311 10.77 1.70 11.84
CA ASP A 311 11.65 0.56 11.63
C ASP A 311 13.13 1.00 11.59
N HIS A 312 13.73 1.04 12.77
CA HIS A 312 15.13 1.43 12.97
C HIS A 312 16.08 0.23 13.04
N LEU A 313 15.58 -0.95 13.42
CA LEU A 313 16.40 -2.16 13.58
C LEU A 313 16.42 -3.07 12.35
N ASP A 314 15.61 -2.79 11.33
CA ASP A 314 15.30 -3.72 10.25
C ASP A 314 14.66 -5.02 10.79
N ILE A 315 13.99 -5.78 9.93
CA ILE A 315 13.37 -7.04 10.31
C ILE A 315 14.38 -8.05 10.88
N GLU A 316 15.64 -7.99 10.45
CA GLU A 316 16.72 -8.82 11.00
C GLU A 316 17.02 -8.53 12.48
N GLY A 317 16.78 -7.31 12.97
CA GLY A 317 16.84 -7.01 14.41
C GLY A 317 15.50 -7.25 15.12
N VAL A 318 14.38 -6.82 14.51
CA VAL A 318 13.05 -6.87 15.14
C VAL A 318 12.59 -8.30 15.47
N ILE A 319 12.97 -9.28 14.65
CA ILE A 319 12.62 -10.68 14.88
C ILE A 319 13.05 -11.19 16.27
N HIS A 320 14.15 -10.67 16.83
CA HIS A 320 14.63 -11.04 18.17
C HIS A 320 13.73 -10.49 19.28
N ALA A 321 13.38 -9.21 19.20
CA ALA A 321 12.44 -8.57 20.12
C ALA A 321 11.04 -9.22 20.07
N TYR A 322 10.61 -9.66 18.88
CA TYR A 322 9.39 -10.44 18.71
C TYR A 322 9.42 -11.76 19.50
N TYR A 323 10.52 -12.51 19.45
CA TYR A 323 10.64 -13.78 20.20
C TYR A 323 10.62 -13.57 21.73
N ASN A 324 11.21 -12.47 22.22
CA ASN A 324 11.05 -12.06 23.63
C ASN A 324 9.57 -11.83 23.97
N LEU A 325 8.88 -11.03 23.14
CA LEU A 325 7.48 -10.66 23.35
C LEU A 325 6.54 -11.88 23.39
N VAL A 326 6.73 -12.84 22.48
CA VAL A 326 5.90 -14.05 22.45
C VAL A 326 6.37 -15.13 23.44
N SER A 327 7.43 -14.86 24.21
CA SER A 327 8.01 -15.77 25.21
C SER A 327 8.34 -17.15 24.63
N LYS A 328 8.90 -17.17 23.40
CA LYS A 328 9.34 -18.40 22.72
C LYS A 328 10.85 -18.36 22.48
N PRO A 329 11.53 -19.51 22.45
CA PRO A 329 12.94 -19.56 22.05
C PRO A 329 13.13 -18.95 20.66
N CYS A 330 14.13 -18.08 20.53
CA CYS A 330 14.44 -17.42 19.26
C CYS A 330 14.92 -18.43 18.21
N MET A 331 14.12 -18.64 17.17
CA MET A 331 14.46 -19.60 16.12
C MET A 331 15.63 -19.12 15.25
N VAL A 332 15.79 -17.81 15.08
CA VAL A 332 16.92 -17.23 14.34
C VAL A 332 18.25 -17.54 15.03
N CYS A 333 18.31 -17.43 16.36
CA CYS A 333 19.51 -17.77 17.13
C CYS A 333 19.81 -19.27 17.15
N LYS A 334 18.79 -20.13 17.02
CA LYS A 334 18.98 -21.60 16.94
C LYS A 334 19.58 -22.04 15.61
N ASP A 335 19.21 -21.39 14.51
CA ASP A 335 19.69 -21.75 13.17
C ASP A 335 21.12 -21.25 12.91
N LEU A 336 21.62 -20.31 13.73
CA LEU A 336 23.01 -19.85 13.72
C LEU A 336 23.86 -20.82 14.56
N ASN A 337 24.69 -21.65 13.92
CA ASN A 337 25.68 -22.49 14.63
C ASN A 337 26.46 -21.67 15.67
N GLU A 338 26.74 -22.26 16.84
CA GLU A 338 27.40 -21.64 18.01
C GLU A 338 28.66 -20.83 17.68
N ALA A 339 29.41 -21.20 16.63
CA ALA A 339 30.63 -20.49 16.20
C ALA A 339 30.41 -19.14 15.50
N LYS A 340 29.18 -18.77 15.11
CA LYS A 340 28.83 -17.48 14.47
C LYS A 340 27.91 -16.60 15.34
N ALA A 341 27.68 -17.00 16.60
CA ALA A 341 26.66 -16.43 17.48
C ALA A 341 26.88 -14.98 17.95
N LEU A 342 28.02 -14.34 17.64
CA LEU A 342 28.34 -12.99 18.14
C LEU A 342 27.87 -11.85 17.23
N HIS A 343 26.71 -11.99 16.57
CA HIS A 343 26.11 -10.91 15.77
C HIS A 343 25.36 -9.86 16.62
N GLY A 344 25.85 -9.56 17.84
CA GLY A 344 25.31 -8.53 18.73
C GLY A 344 23.86 -8.74 19.22
N CYS A 345 23.18 -9.82 18.82
CA CYS A 345 21.77 -10.05 19.13
C CYS A 345 21.49 -10.45 20.59
N GLU A 346 22.52 -10.87 21.35
CA GLU A 346 22.42 -11.09 22.81
C GLU A 346 21.93 -9.83 23.54
N SER A 347 22.36 -8.65 23.07
CA SER A 347 21.88 -7.37 23.60
C SER A 347 20.37 -7.21 23.45
N LEU A 348 19.79 -7.64 22.31
CA LEU A 348 18.35 -7.60 22.05
C LEU A 348 17.56 -8.62 22.87
N HIS A 349 18.16 -9.74 23.26
CA HIS A 349 17.52 -10.71 24.16
C HIS A 349 17.61 -10.30 25.64
N SER A 350 18.44 -9.31 25.97
CA SER A 350 18.63 -8.79 27.33
C SER A 350 17.82 -7.52 27.61
N ILE A 351 17.13 -6.95 26.61
CA ILE A 351 16.33 -5.74 26.78
C ILE A 351 15.06 -5.99 27.61
N PRO A 352 14.55 -4.98 28.33
CA PRO A 352 13.27 -5.06 29.03
C PRO A 352 12.09 -5.39 28.11
N MET A 353 11.05 -6.02 28.66
CA MET A 353 9.84 -6.38 27.91
C MET A 353 9.15 -5.16 27.27
N ASP A 354 9.10 -4.02 27.97
CA ASP A 354 8.51 -2.79 27.43
C ASP A 354 9.29 -2.25 26.22
N GLU A 355 10.61 -2.47 26.17
CA GLU A 355 11.43 -2.10 25.01
C GLU A 355 11.18 -3.06 23.83
N SER A 356 11.09 -4.37 24.09
CA SER A 356 10.69 -5.36 23.08
C SER A 356 9.31 -5.04 22.50
N LEU A 357 8.35 -4.70 23.35
CA LEU A 357 7.01 -4.24 22.95
C LEU A 357 7.09 -3.02 22.04
N LYS A 358 7.85 -1.99 22.42
CA LYS A 358 7.99 -0.77 21.63
C LYS A 358 8.60 -1.05 20.25
N ILE A 359 9.67 -1.84 20.19
CA ILE A 359 10.35 -2.21 18.93
C ILE A 359 9.37 -2.90 17.98
N VAL A 360 8.62 -3.89 18.46
CA VAL A 360 7.66 -4.64 17.64
C VAL A 360 6.49 -3.76 17.21
N LYS A 361 5.96 -2.91 18.11
CA LYS A 361 4.88 -1.95 17.82
C LYS A 361 5.30 -1.00 16.69
N ASP A 362 6.45 -0.36 16.86
CA ASP A 362 7.02 0.59 15.91
C ASP A 362 7.25 -0.06 14.54
N TYR A 363 7.75 -1.30 14.52
CA TYR A 363 7.94 -2.04 13.28
C TYR A 363 6.61 -2.35 12.56
N LEU A 364 5.57 -2.80 13.28
CA LEU A 364 4.27 -3.09 12.65
C LEU A 364 3.64 -1.82 12.06
N ILE A 365 3.73 -0.69 12.77
CA ILE A 365 3.31 0.62 12.26
C ILE A 365 4.10 0.97 10.98
N ALA A 366 5.43 0.84 11.02
CA ALA A 366 6.29 1.08 9.86
C ALA A 366 5.95 0.16 8.68
N ALA A 367 5.66 -1.12 8.93
CA ALA A 367 5.28 -2.09 7.91
C ALA A 367 3.98 -1.70 7.20
N ILE A 368 3.03 -1.09 7.92
CA ILE A 368 1.80 -0.53 7.35
C ILE A 368 2.12 0.70 6.51
N ALA A 369 2.90 1.64 7.03
CA ALA A 369 3.33 2.83 6.28
C ALA A 369 4.15 2.51 5.01
N LYS A 370 4.83 1.36 4.98
CA LYS A 370 5.55 0.86 3.79
C LYS A 370 4.65 0.19 2.75
N ASP A 371 3.42 -0.19 3.12
CA ASP A 371 2.49 -0.89 2.22
C ASP A 371 1.11 -0.23 2.07
N CYS A 372 0.91 0.97 2.63
CA CYS A 372 -0.26 1.79 2.38
C CYS A 372 -0.25 2.37 0.95
N SER A 373 -1.41 2.82 0.47
CA SER A 373 -1.53 3.63 -0.75
C SER A 373 -1.85 5.07 -0.37
N MET A 374 -1.44 6.01 -1.21
CA MET A 374 -1.77 7.42 -1.12
C MET A 374 -2.65 7.79 -2.32
N MET A 375 -3.83 8.34 -2.06
CA MET A 375 -4.71 8.88 -3.08
C MET A 375 -4.60 10.40 -3.12
N ILE A 376 -4.44 10.96 -4.30
CA ILE A 376 -4.46 12.41 -4.54
C ILE A 376 -5.57 12.69 -5.54
N SER A 377 -6.56 13.49 -5.15
CA SER A 377 -7.65 13.92 -6.05
C SER A 377 -7.46 15.38 -6.41
N PHE A 378 -7.74 15.73 -7.66
CA PHE A 378 -7.57 17.04 -8.25
C PHE A 378 -8.86 17.52 -8.89
N ALA A 379 -9.17 18.80 -8.72
CA ALA A 379 -10.29 19.46 -9.36
C ALA A 379 -9.82 20.79 -9.96
N PRO A 380 -9.97 21.03 -11.29
CA PRO A 380 -9.60 22.31 -11.88
C PRO A 380 -10.40 23.46 -11.27
N THR A 381 -9.74 24.55 -10.89
CA THR A 381 -10.41 25.72 -10.32
C THR A 381 -10.05 26.97 -11.10
N ASP A 382 -11.00 27.89 -11.18
CA ASP A 382 -10.75 29.24 -11.68
C ASP A 382 -10.07 30.08 -10.58
N ASP A 383 -9.28 31.07 -10.98
CA ASP A 383 -8.55 31.95 -10.05
C ASP A 383 -9.47 32.84 -9.19
N VAL A 384 -10.76 32.91 -9.53
CA VAL A 384 -11.77 33.74 -8.86
C VAL A 384 -12.38 33.06 -7.63
N ASP A 385 -12.15 31.76 -7.43
CA ASP A 385 -12.75 31.00 -6.33
C ASP A 385 -11.97 31.19 -5.02
N VAL A 386 -12.23 32.33 -4.37
CA VAL A 386 -11.63 32.72 -3.08
C VAL A 386 -12.45 32.10 -1.94
N GLY A 387 -12.24 30.81 -1.66
CA GLY A 387 -12.97 30.15 -0.57
C GLY A 387 -12.81 28.63 -0.42
N SER A 388 -11.99 27.96 -1.23
CA SER A 388 -11.81 26.52 -1.12
C SER A 388 -11.12 26.13 0.20
N GLN A 389 -11.73 25.20 0.94
CA GLN A 389 -11.12 24.58 2.14
C GLN A 389 -9.94 23.66 1.80
N TYR A 390 -9.71 23.38 0.51
CA TYR A 390 -8.68 22.47 0.04
C TYR A 390 -7.40 23.22 -0.30
N SER A 391 -6.27 22.51 -0.26
CA SER A 391 -5.01 23.04 -0.75
C SER A 391 -5.05 23.15 -2.27
N SER A 392 -4.30 24.11 -2.82
CA SER A 392 -4.24 24.31 -4.28
C SER A 392 -2.81 24.25 -4.78
N VAL A 393 -2.65 23.87 -6.05
CA VAL A 393 -1.38 23.77 -6.76
C VAL A 393 -1.56 24.35 -8.15
N ARG A 394 -0.53 25.01 -8.68
CA ARG A 394 -0.51 25.49 -10.06
C ARG A 394 0.48 24.68 -10.87
N ILE A 395 0.10 24.28 -12.08
CA ILE A 395 1.01 23.64 -13.02
C ILE A 395 1.78 24.74 -13.77
N PRO A 396 3.12 24.79 -13.68
CA PRO A 396 3.90 25.82 -14.38
C PRO A 396 3.74 25.83 -15.91
N SER A 397 3.63 24.66 -16.55
CA SER A 397 3.57 24.55 -18.02
C SER A 397 2.30 25.10 -18.65
N THR A 398 1.18 25.05 -17.93
CA THR A 398 -0.16 25.47 -18.43
C THR A 398 -0.70 26.67 -17.68
N ASN A 399 -0.02 27.10 -16.60
CA ASN A 399 -0.52 28.09 -15.65
C ASN A 399 -1.89 27.73 -15.03
N GLN A 400 -2.33 26.47 -15.16
CA GLN A 400 -3.63 26.00 -14.69
C GLN A 400 -3.59 25.69 -13.19
N LYS A 401 -4.61 26.11 -12.44
CA LYS A 401 -4.76 25.88 -11.01
C LYS A 401 -5.68 24.70 -10.71
N PHE A 402 -5.30 23.89 -9.73
CA PHE A 402 -6.07 22.75 -9.24
C PHE A 402 -6.17 22.80 -7.73
N ASP A 403 -7.39 22.60 -7.22
CA ASP A 403 -7.56 22.19 -5.83
C ASP A 403 -7.25 20.71 -5.71
N TYR A 404 -6.66 20.32 -4.58
CA TYR A 404 -6.31 18.95 -4.31
C TYR A 404 -6.60 18.51 -2.87
N LYS A 405 -6.88 17.21 -2.71
CA LYS A 405 -6.92 16.51 -1.42
C LYS A 405 -6.00 15.29 -1.48
N VAL A 406 -5.42 14.93 -0.34
CA VAL A 406 -4.58 13.74 -0.17
C VAL A 406 -5.19 12.87 0.91
N SER A 407 -5.23 11.56 0.71
CA SER A 407 -5.69 10.59 1.69
C SER A 407 -4.83 9.33 1.65
N PHE A 408 -4.46 8.80 2.81
CA PHE A 408 -3.85 7.47 2.94
C PHE A 408 -4.94 6.41 3.09
N ILE A 409 -4.80 5.33 2.33
CA ILE A 409 -5.69 4.16 2.37
C ILE A 409 -4.86 2.89 2.60
N ASP A 410 -5.54 1.76 2.83
CA ASP A 410 -4.92 0.46 3.15
C ASP A 410 -4.09 0.47 4.46
N LEU A 411 -4.62 1.13 5.51
CA LEU A 411 -4.00 1.29 6.82
C LEU A 411 -4.34 0.17 7.81
N ASP A 412 -4.60 -1.03 7.32
CA ASP A 412 -5.05 -2.16 8.13
C ASP A 412 -3.98 -2.65 9.10
N LEU A 413 -4.41 -2.95 10.33
CA LEU A 413 -3.60 -3.57 11.36
C LEU A 413 -3.01 -4.89 10.84
N LYS A 414 -1.69 -5.04 10.96
CA LYS A 414 -1.01 -6.29 10.63
C LYS A 414 -1.02 -7.21 11.85
N PRO A 415 -1.42 -8.48 11.70
CA PRO A 415 -1.33 -9.46 12.77
C PRO A 415 0.11 -9.61 13.26
N LEU A 416 0.30 -9.74 14.57
CA LEU A 416 1.63 -9.86 15.20
C LEU A 416 2.44 -11.02 14.62
N LYS A 417 1.78 -12.15 14.32
CA LYS A 417 2.42 -13.34 13.72
C LYS A 417 3.09 -13.09 12.37
N LYS A 418 2.76 -11.99 11.67
CA LYS A 418 3.39 -11.66 10.39
C LYS A 418 4.87 -11.30 10.49
N ILE A 419 5.39 -11.00 11.69
CA ILE A 419 6.82 -10.74 11.89
C ILE A 419 7.67 -11.90 11.36
N GLU A 420 7.28 -13.15 11.64
CA GLU A 420 7.97 -14.34 11.12
C GLU A 420 7.90 -14.40 9.58
N GLU A 421 6.71 -14.19 9.00
CA GLU A 421 6.51 -14.15 7.53
C GLU A 421 7.36 -13.05 6.87
N TYR A 422 7.48 -11.88 7.51
CA TYR A 422 8.28 -10.76 7.03
C TYR A 422 9.76 -11.07 7.05
N TYR A 423 10.25 -11.70 8.11
CA TYR A 423 11.64 -12.14 8.21
C TYR A 423 11.97 -13.15 7.11
N GLU A 424 11.15 -14.20 6.95
CA GLU A 424 11.36 -15.21 5.90
C GLU A 424 11.34 -14.61 4.49
N LEU A 425 10.39 -13.72 4.21
CA LEU A 425 10.29 -13.06 2.91
C LEU A 425 11.52 -12.19 2.64
N ASP A 426 12.03 -11.50 3.66
CA ASP A 426 13.24 -10.69 3.55
C ASP A 426 14.46 -11.53 3.20
N GLN A 427 14.68 -12.65 3.91
CA GLN A 427 15.76 -13.60 3.62
C GLN A 427 15.65 -14.17 2.19
N LYS A 428 14.44 -14.53 1.74
CA LYS A 428 14.20 -15.02 0.36
C LYS A 428 14.59 -13.97 -0.68
N ILE A 429 14.29 -12.70 -0.43
CA ILE A 429 14.53 -11.60 -1.37
C ILE A 429 16.01 -11.29 -1.49
N VAL A 430 16.70 -11.15 -0.37
CA VAL A 430 18.14 -10.84 -0.37
C VAL A 430 18.92 -12.00 -0.99
N LYS A 431 18.59 -13.24 -0.63
CA LYS A 431 19.20 -14.44 -1.22
C LYS A 431 19.00 -14.51 -2.73
N CYS A 432 17.80 -14.21 -3.22
CA CYS A 432 17.53 -14.16 -4.65
C CYS A 432 18.33 -13.05 -5.33
N TYR A 433 18.35 -11.84 -4.75
CA TYR A 433 19.04 -10.69 -5.32
C TYR A 433 20.56 -10.90 -5.41
N ASN A 434 21.18 -11.45 -4.36
CA ASN A 434 22.61 -11.78 -4.36
C ASN A 434 22.98 -12.82 -5.42
N ARG A 435 22.13 -13.81 -5.68
CA ARG A 435 22.36 -14.80 -6.75
C ARG A 435 22.31 -14.17 -8.14
N VAL A 436 21.34 -13.29 -8.37
CA VAL A 436 21.20 -12.59 -9.66
C VAL A 436 22.35 -11.61 -9.87
N ALA A 437 22.66 -10.78 -8.87
CA ALA A 437 23.76 -9.80 -8.95
C ALA A 437 25.14 -10.46 -9.02
N GLY A 438 25.35 -11.59 -8.34
CA GLY A 438 26.60 -12.35 -8.40
C GLY A 438 26.77 -13.16 -9.69
N GLY A 439 25.67 -13.53 -10.36
CA GLY A 439 25.69 -14.29 -11.62
C GLY A 439 26.15 -13.48 -12.84
N ASP A 440 26.01 -12.15 -12.82
CA ASP A 440 26.48 -11.27 -13.90
C ASP A 440 28.00 -11.10 -13.92
N HIS A 441 28.71 -11.42 -12.82
CA HIS A 441 30.18 -11.41 -12.80
C HIS A 441 30.82 -12.70 -13.34
N ALA A 442 30.06 -13.79 -13.52
CA ALA A 442 30.59 -15.08 -13.99
C ALA A 442 30.50 -15.29 -15.51
N LYS A 443 29.99 -14.31 -16.28
CA LYS A 443 29.84 -14.40 -17.75
C LYS A 443 30.80 -13.50 -18.53
N GLY A 444 31.94 -13.14 -17.95
CA GLY A 444 32.92 -12.23 -18.56
C GLY A 444 34.37 -12.67 -18.42
N ALA A 445 34.71 -13.89 -18.86
CA ALA A 445 36.08 -14.23 -19.22
C ALA A 445 36.04 -15.32 -20.30
N PRO A 446 36.47 -15.05 -21.55
CA PRO A 446 36.73 -16.13 -22.48
C PRO A 446 37.95 -16.89 -21.97
N ALA A 447 37.78 -18.20 -21.75
CA ALA A 447 38.89 -19.10 -21.54
C ALA A 447 39.80 -19.01 -22.77
N SER A 448 40.98 -18.42 -22.60
CA SER A 448 42.07 -18.52 -23.55
C SER A 448 42.47 -19.99 -23.66
N THR A 449 42.02 -20.64 -24.72
CA THR A 449 42.56 -21.91 -25.20
C THR A 449 44.00 -21.68 -25.63
N GLU A 450 44.96 -22.04 -24.76
CA GLU A 450 46.33 -22.27 -25.18
C GLU A 450 46.36 -23.53 -26.07
N LEU A 451 46.77 -23.33 -27.32
CA LEU A 451 47.14 -24.41 -28.24
C LEU A 451 48.44 -25.07 -27.75
N PRO A 452 48.57 -26.41 -27.83
CA PRO A 452 49.81 -27.06 -27.50
C PRO A 452 50.87 -26.71 -28.56
N ARG A 453 52.03 -26.26 -28.09
CA ARG A 453 53.25 -26.21 -28.91
C ARG A 453 53.80 -27.62 -29.02
N ASP A 454 53.91 -28.09 -30.25
CA ASP A 454 54.69 -29.27 -30.60
C ASP A 454 56.12 -29.17 -30.06
N ALA A 455 56.62 -30.27 -29.53
CA ALA A 455 58.04 -30.50 -29.33
C ALA A 455 58.43 -31.73 -30.17
N ASN A 456 59.58 -31.63 -30.84
CA ASN A 456 60.28 -32.76 -31.45
C ASN A 456 60.33 -34.00 -30.56
#